data_AF-A0A5C5SJX7-F1
#
_entry.id   AF-A0A5C5SJX7-F1
#
_cell.length_a   1.000
_cell.length_b   1.000
_cell.length_c   1.000
_cell.angle_alpha   90.00
_cell.angle_beta   90.00
_cell.angle_gamma   90.00
#
_symmetry.space_group_name_H-M   'P 1'
#
loop_
_entity.id
_entity.type
_entity.pdbx_description
1 polymer ?
#
loop_
_entity_poly.entity_id
_entity_poly.type
_entity_poly.pdbx_seq_one_letter_code
_entity_poly.pdbx_strand_id
1 'polypeptide(L)'
;MQTTRSWRVLLAMNVILLVALTWTGTRSQTTVPVADVVRARLIELVNARGEMRAELSLAEGGGGQLRLRGGQGEIRVKFGAADDGAILLMLDHTTEPGVRLAAERAGPSLKLTTPGKPDRIVSP
;
A
#
# COMPACT_ATOMS: atom_id res chain seq x y z
N MET A 1 -20.65 12.88 -65.75
CA MET A 1 -19.38 13.11 -65.01
C MET A 1 -19.57 14.22 -63.97
N GLN A 2 -20.09 13.91 -62.77
CA GLN A 2 -20.19 14.84 -61.63
C GLN A 2 -19.72 14.23 -60.29
N THR A 3 -19.29 12.95 -60.30
CA THR A 3 -19.01 12.14 -59.12
C THR A 3 -17.70 12.48 -58.41
N THR A 4 -16.73 13.09 -59.09
CA THR A 4 -15.40 13.39 -58.52
C THR A 4 -15.41 14.59 -57.57
N ARG A 5 -16.36 15.52 -57.72
CA ARG A 5 -16.42 16.74 -56.91
C ARG A 5 -17.13 16.51 -55.57
N SER A 6 -18.14 15.65 -55.53
CA SER A 6 -18.89 15.32 -54.30
C SER A 6 -18.08 14.46 -53.32
N TRP A 7 -17.29 13.50 -53.83
CA TRP A 7 -16.39 12.67 -53.02
C TRP A 7 -15.36 13.50 -52.23
N ARG A 8 -14.77 14.51 -52.87
CA ARG A 8 -13.76 15.38 -52.24
C ARG A 8 -14.35 16.20 -51.09
N VAL A 9 -15.60 16.65 -51.22
CA VAL A 9 -16.30 17.40 -50.16
C VAL A 9 -16.63 16.49 -48.97
N LEU A 10 -17.12 15.27 -49.22
CA LEU A 10 -17.39 14.29 -48.15
C LEU A 10 -16.12 13.86 -47.41
N LEU A 11 -15.02 13.68 -48.15
CA LEU A 11 -13.72 13.35 -47.55
C LEU A 11 -13.22 14.49 -46.65
N ALA A 12 -13.29 15.74 -47.12
CA ALA A 12 -12.89 16.91 -46.33
C ALA A 12 -13.76 17.05 -45.07
N MET A 13 -15.08 16.85 -45.19
CA MET A 13 -16.00 16.91 -44.06
C MET A 13 -15.72 15.83 -43.02
N ASN A 14 -15.45 14.59 -43.44
CA ASN A 14 -15.07 13.51 -42.52
C ASN A 14 -13.75 13.77 -41.81
N VAL A 15 -12.75 14.32 -42.53
CA VAL A 15 -11.47 14.70 -41.93
C VAL A 15 -11.67 15.81 -40.90
N ILE A 16 -12.49 16.82 -41.20
CA ILE A 16 -12.81 17.90 -40.25
C ILE A 16 -13.52 17.35 -39.01
N LEU A 17 -14.49 16.45 -39.18
CA LEU A 17 -15.20 15.79 -38.07
C LEU A 17 -14.24 14.94 -37.20
N LEU A 18 -13.33 14.19 -37.82
CA LEU A 18 -12.32 13.42 -37.11
C LEU A 18 -11.37 14.32 -36.31
N VAL A 19 -10.93 15.43 -36.90
CA VAL A 19 -10.08 16.41 -36.21
C VAL A 19 -10.83 17.10 -35.07
N ALA A 20 -12.11 17.43 -35.24
CA ALA A 20 -12.92 18.02 -34.19
C ALA A 20 -13.11 17.05 -33.00
N LEU A 21 -13.34 15.76 -33.30
CA LEU A 21 -13.49 14.71 -32.28
C LEU A 21 -12.20 14.47 -31.50
N THR A 22 -11.04 14.51 -32.15
CA THR A 22 -9.74 14.38 -31.46
C THR A 22 -9.38 15.62 -30.66
N TRP A 23 -9.86 16.81 -31.05
CA TRP A 23 -9.64 18.05 -30.30
C TRP A 23 -10.47 18.14 -29.03
N THR A 24 -11.71 17.64 -29.06
CA THR A 24 -12.56 17.53 -27.85
C THR A 24 -12.09 16.44 -26.89
N GLY A 25 -11.18 15.57 -27.34
CA GLY A 25 -10.63 14.44 -26.61
C GLY A 25 -9.43 14.78 -25.71
N THR A 26 -9.22 16.04 -25.31
CA THR A 26 -8.36 16.33 -24.16
C THR A 26 -8.96 15.66 -22.94
N ARG A 27 -8.49 14.45 -22.68
CA ARG A 27 -8.75 13.68 -21.47
C ARG A 27 -8.43 14.60 -20.30
N SER A 28 -9.46 15.18 -19.69
CA SER A 28 -9.30 15.88 -18.43
C SER A 28 -8.70 14.86 -17.46
N GLN A 29 -7.39 14.96 -17.23
CA GLN A 29 -6.76 14.30 -16.13
C GLN A 29 -7.34 14.98 -14.90
N THR A 30 -8.40 14.41 -14.35
CA THR A 30 -8.92 14.80 -13.06
C THR A 30 -7.78 14.56 -12.07
N THR A 31 -7.05 15.60 -11.73
CA THR A 31 -6.10 15.57 -10.63
C THR A 31 -6.90 15.22 -9.39
N VAL A 32 -6.74 13.99 -8.89
CA VAL A 32 -7.33 13.61 -7.61
C VAL A 32 -6.67 14.50 -6.56
N PRO A 33 -7.43 15.34 -5.84
CA PRO A 33 -6.84 16.18 -4.81
C PRO A 33 -6.19 15.27 -3.76
N VAL A 34 -4.91 15.53 -3.48
CA VAL A 34 -4.19 14.84 -2.41
C VAL A 34 -4.62 15.46 -1.09
N ALA A 35 -5.08 14.63 -0.16
CA ALA A 35 -5.38 15.09 1.19
C ALA A 35 -4.08 15.33 1.95
N ASP A 36 -3.89 16.52 2.52
CA ASP A 36 -2.75 16.83 3.39
C ASP A 36 -2.76 15.98 4.67
N VAL A 37 -3.96 15.69 5.20
CA VAL A 37 -4.15 14.91 6.43
C VAL A 37 -5.30 13.91 6.25
N VAL A 38 -5.01 12.63 6.53
CA VAL A 38 -6.02 11.59 6.66
C VAL A 38 -6.19 11.24 8.14
N ARG A 39 -7.36 11.53 8.70
CA ARG A 39 -7.74 11.09 10.06
C ARG A 39 -8.62 9.86 9.96
N ALA A 40 -8.12 8.73 10.47
CA ALA A 40 -8.83 7.47 10.48
C ALA A 40 -8.58 6.74 11.80
N ARG A 41 -9.56 5.95 12.24
CA ARG A 41 -9.38 5.01 13.35
C ARG A 41 -8.69 3.73 12.90
N LEU A 42 -8.85 3.40 11.62
CA LEU A 42 -8.41 2.17 10.99
C LEU A 42 -8.24 2.44 9.50
N ILE A 43 -7.12 2.00 8.93
CA ILE A 43 -6.91 1.95 7.48
C ILE A 43 -6.53 0.51 7.13
N GLU A 44 -7.29 -0.09 6.22
CA GLU A 44 -7.06 -1.46 5.76
C GLU A 44 -6.63 -1.44 4.30
N LEU A 45 -5.61 -2.24 3.97
CA LEU A 45 -5.34 -2.62 2.60
C LEU A 45 -6.02 -3.96 2.36
N VAL A 46 -7.02 -3.99 1.49
CA VAL A 46 -7.76 -5.21 1.10
C VAL A 46 -7.42 -5.57 -0.35
N ASN A 47 -7.42 -6.87 -0.66
CA ASN A 47 -7.22 -7.33 -2.03
C ASN A 47 -8.54 -7.39 -2.82
N ALA A 48 -8.48 -7.78 -4.09
CA ALA A 48 -9.65 -7.87 -4.98
C ALA A 48 -10.74 -8.87 -4.51
N ARG A 49 -10.40 -9.79 -3.61
CA ARG A 49 -11.34 -10.74 -2.99
C ARG A 49 -11.90 -10.22 -1.66
N GLY A 50 -11.51 -9.02 -1.22
CA GLY A 50 -11.88 -8.44 0.07
C GLY A 50 -11.05 -8.94 1.26
N GLU A 51 -9.97 -9.69 1.03
CA GLU A 51 -9.12 -10.17 2.13
C GLU A 51 -8.13 -9.09 2.56
N MET A 52 -8.02 -8.85 3.87
CA MET A 52 -7.08 -7.88 4.44
C MET A 52 -5.62 -8.33 4.30
N ARG A 53 -4.77 -7.43 3.80
CA ARG A 53 -3.31 -7.61 3.60
C ARG A 53 -2.46 -6.68 4.45
N ALA A 54 -3.00 -5.54 4.86
CA ALA A 54 -2.34 -4.67 5.83
C ALA A 54 -3.36 -3.88 6.65
N GLU A 55 -2.94 -3.43 7.83
CA GLU A 55 -3.77 -2.70 8.77
C GLU A 55 -2.92 -1.65 9.49
N LEU A 56 -3.33 -0.38 9.42
CA LEU A 56 -2.83 0.71 10.28
C LEU A 56 -3.92 1.02 11.31
N SER A 57 -3.61 0.76 12.58
CA SER A 57 -4.57 0.84 13.70
C SER A 57 -3.87 1.20 15.01
N LEU A 58 -4.62 1.23 16.10
CA LEU A 58 -4.07 1.34 17.45
C LEU A 58 -3.93 -0.06 18.08
N ALA A 59 -2.85 -0.28 18.82
CA ALA A 59 -2.72 -1.40 19.74
C ALA A 59 -3.62 -1.19 20.98
N GLU A 60 -3.80 -2.22 21.80
CA GLU A 60 -4.64 -2.14 23.02
C GLU A 60 -4.19 -1.04 23.98
N GLY A 61 -2.89 -0.74 24.04
CA GLY A 61 -2.33 0.37 24.83
C GLY A 61 -2.46 1.76 24.19
N GLY A 62 -3.21 1.91 23.08
CA GLY A 62 -3.42 3.18 22.39
C GLY A 62 -2.28 3.61 21.46
N GLY A 63 -1.13 2.94 21.51
CA GLY A 63 -0.01 3.20 20.61
C GLY A 63 -0.28 2.75 19.17
N GLY A 64 0.26 3.47 18.19
CA GLY A 64 0.07 3.15 16.77
C GLY A 64 0.76 1.84 16.37
N GLN A 65 0.14 1.07 15.49
CA GLN A 65 0.71 -0.15 14.92
C GLN A 65 0.39 -0.33 13.43
N LEU A 66 1.33 -0.93 12.71
CA LEU A 66 1.15 -1.43 11.36
C LEU A 66 1.31 -2.94 11.36
N ARG A 67 0.35 -3.67 10.79
CA ARG A 67 0.40 -5.12 10.60
C ARG A 67 0.39 -5.44 9.11
N LEU A 68 1.33 -6.26 8.67
CA LEU A 68 1.34 -6.84 7.32
C LEU A 68 0.99 -8.32 7.42
N ARG A 69 0.08 -8.76 6.54
CA ARG A 69 -0.46 -10.12 6.55
C ARG A 69 0.01 -10.90 5.33
N GLY A 70 0.25 -12.19 5.53
CA GLY A 70 0.55 -13.14 4.46
C GLY A 70 -0.69 -13.56 3.69
N GLY A 71 -0.51 -14.57 2.82
CA GLY A 71 -1.53 -15.03 1.89
C GLY A 71 -2.78 -15.61 2.55
N GLN A 72 -2.66 -16.14 3.76
CA GLN A 72 -3.75 -16.76 4.52
C GLN A 72 -4.33 -15.82 5.61
N GLY A 73 -3.88 -14.56 5.64
CA GLY A 73 -4.34 -13.56 6.61
C GLY A 73 -3.54 -13.52 7.92
N GLU A 74 -2.57 -14.41 8.07
CA GLU A 74 -1.65 -14.49 9.19
C GLU A 74 -0.72 -13.26 9.24
N ILE A 75 -0.43 -12.73 10.42
CA ILE A 75 0.49 -11.59 10.56
C ILE A 75 1.92 -12.08 10.31
N ARG A 76 2.65 -11.39 9.42
CA ARG A 76 4.06 -11.68 9.10
C ARG A 76 5.00 -10.58 9.57
N VAL A 77 4.51 -9.36 9.66
CA VAL A 77 5.28 -8.22 10.18
C VAL A 77 4.38 -7.36 11.05
N LYS A 78 4.92 -6.90 12.19
CA LYS A 78 4.29 -5.92 13.05
C LYS A 78 5.29 -4.80 13.35
N PHE A 79 4.86 -3.57 13.16
CA PHE A 79 5.50 -2.37 13.69
C PHE A 79 4.59 -1.83 14.77
N GLY A 80 5.13 -1.48 15.93
CA GLY A 80 4.36 -0.92 17.01
C GLY A 80 5.14 0.13 17.76
N ALA A 81 4.46 1.19 18.17
CA ALA A 81 4.93 2.13 19.16
C ALA A 81 4.08 2.00 20.42
N ALA A 82 4.70 2.16 21.57
CA ALA A 82 4.10 2.19 22.90
C ALA A 82 4.83 3.24 23.75
N ASP A 83 4.27 3.57 24.91
CA ASP A 83 4.84 4.59 25.80
C ASP A 83 6.26 4.23 26.31
N ASP A 84 6.60 2.95 26.33
CA ASP A 84 7.86 2.40 26.81
C ASP A 84 8.86 2.07 25.69
N GLY A 85 8.47 2.23 24.42
CA GLY A 85 9.36 1.99 23.29
C GLY A 85 8.68 1.70 21.96
N ALA A 86 9.47 1.19 21.01
CA ALA A 86 8.99 0.74 19.72
C ALA A 86 9.53 -0.65 19.38
N ILE A 87 8.74 -1.42 18.65
CA ILE A 87 9.11 -2.75 18.19
C ILE A 87 8.91 -2.89 16.68
N LEU A 88 9.82 -3.64 16.05
CA LEU A 88 9.59 -4.30 14.77
C LEU A 88 9.71 -5.81 15.01
N LEU A 89 8.66 -6.54 14.69
CA LEU A 89 8.59 -7.99 14.79
C LEU A 89 8.37 -8.59 13.39
N MET A 90 9.21 -9.53 13.01
CA MET A 90 9.04 -10.36 11.82
C MET A 90 8.85 -11.81 12.25
N LEU A 91 7.79 -12.42 11.75
CA LEU A 91 7.41 -13.79 12.07
C LEU A 91 7.81 -14.72 10.93
N ASP A 92 8.24 -15.92 11.29
CA ASP A 92 8.55 -16.97 10.34
C ASP A 92 7.28 -17.58 9.72
N HIS A 93 7.46 -18.58 8.84
CA HIS A 93 6.37 -19.28 8.15
C HIS A 93 5.36 -19.96 9.08
N THR A 94 5.74 -20.30 10.32
CA THR A 94 4.89 -20.89 11.37
C THR A 94 4.25 -19.86 12.29
N THR A 95 4.40 -18.56 11.98
CA THR A 95 3.92 -17.44 12.81
C THR A 95 4.61 -17.32 14.16
N GLU A 96 5.83 -17.84 14.26
CA GLU A 96 6.71 -17.65 15.42
C GLU A 96 7.66 -16.47 15.20
N PRO A 97 8.05 -15.71 16.23
CA PRO A 97 9.06 -14.66 16.12
C PRO A 97 10.36 -15.18 15.52
N GLY A 98 10.79 -14.63 14.38
CA GLY A 98 12.11 -14.92 13.78
C GLY A 98 13.11 -13.77 14.01
N VAL A 99 12.63 -12.53 13.93
CA VAL A 99 13.43 -11.31 14.16
C VAL A 99 12.63 -10.33 14.99
N ARG A 100 13.25 -9.79 16.05
CA ARG A 100 12.72 -8.66 16.83
C ARG A 100 13.77 -7.58 16.94
N LEU A 101 13.40 -6.37 16.52
CA LEU A 101 14.12 -5.14 16.85
C LEU A 101 13.30 -4.38 17.88
N ALA A 102 13.93 -3.95 18.95
CA ALA A 102 13.29 -3.20 20.01
C ALA A 102 14.12 -1.97 20.36
N ALA A 103 13.45 -0.86 20.62
CA ALA A 103 14.01 0.33 21.23
C ALA A 103 13.16 0.64 22.46
N GLU A 104 13.49 0.00 23.58
CA GLU A 104 12.72 0.04 24.82
C GLU A 104 13.51 0.79 25.90
N ARG A 105 12.86 1.10 27.03
CA ARG A 105 13.51 1.75 28.18
C ARG A 105 14.78 1.05 28.67
N ALA A 106 14.84 -0.29 28.53
CA ALA A 106 16.01 -1.08 28.90
C ALA A 106 17.20 -0.92 27.93
N GLY A 107 16.98 -0.30 26.76
CA GLY A 107 17.96 -0.12 25.70
C GLY A 107 17.50 -0.75 24.38
N PRO A 108 18.19 -0.42 23.27
CA PRO A 108 17.90 -1.02 21.98
C PRO A 108 18.46 -2.44 21.89
N SER A 109 17.72 -3.34 21.23
CA SER A 109 18.16 -4.72 21.01
C SER A 109 17.71 -5.27 19.66
N LEU A 110 18.50 -6.21 19.13
CA LEU A 110 18.15 -7.10 18.04
C LEU A 110 18.16 -8.53 18.58
N LYS A 111 17.04 -9.23 18.47
CA LYS A 111 16.92 -10.65 18.79
C LYS A 111 16.63 -11.44 17.50
N LEU A 112 17.45 -12.46 17.26
CA LEU A 112 17.28 -13.43 16.18
C LEU A 112 16.93 -14.78 16.80
N THR A 113 15.79 -15.33 16.39
CA THR A 113 15.29 -16.62 16.86
C THR A 113 15.40 -17.60 15.70
N THR A 114 15.89 -18.81 15.98
CA THR A 114 15.93 -19.89 14.99
C THR A 114 15.42 -21.17 15.66
N PRO A 115 14.45 -21.89 15.06
CA PRO A 115 13.94 -23.12 15.64
C PRO A 115 15.05 -24.10 16.00
N GLY A 116 15.01 -24.61 17.24
CA GLY A 116 16.00 -25.56 17.75
C GLY A 116 17.38 -24.99 18.06
N LYS A 117 17.58 -23.66 18.01
CA LYS A 117 18.84 -23.00 18.38
C LYS A 117 18.61 -21.96 19.48
N PRO A 118 19.62 -21.67 20.31
CA PRO A 118 19.57 -20.55 21.24
C PRO A 118 19.35 -19.23 20.50
N ASP A 119 18.58 -18.35 21.11
CA ASP A 119 18.37 -17.00 20.60
C ASP A 119 19.69 -16.22 20.57
N ARG A 120 19.92 -15.48 19.49
CA ARG A 120 21.05 -14.55 19.40
C ARG A 120 20.55 -13.14 19.67
N ILE A 121 21.04 -12.55 20.76
CA ILE A 121 20.72 -11.18 21.16
C ILE A 121 21.94 -10.29 20.92
N VAL A 122 21.72 -9.17 20.26
CA VAL A 122 22.70 -8.11 20.05
C VAL A 122 22.16 -6.85 20.72
N SER A 123 22.97 -6.26 21.58
CA SER A 123 22.70 -4.99 22.27
C SER A 123 23.99 -4.16 22.21
N PRO A 124 23.90 -2.82 22.11
CA PRO A 124 25.08 -1.96 22.09
C PRO A 124 25.82 -1.93 23.43
#